data_AF-A0A7W0Y7W3-F1
#
_entry.id   AF-A0A7W0Y7W3-F1
#
_cell.length_a   1.000
_cell.length_b   1.000
_cell.length_c   1.000
_cell.angle_alpha   90.00
_cell.angle_beta   90.00
_cell.angle_gamma   90.00
#
_symmetry.space_group_name_H-M   'P 1'
#
loop_
_entity.id
_entity.type
_entity.pdbx_description
1 polymer ?
#
loop_
_entity_poly.entity_id
_entity_poly.type
_entity_poly.pdbx_seq_one_letter_code
_entity_poly.pdbx_strand_id
1 'polypeptide(L)'
;MNLSLPLILAAVCGACGTPDAPTPATAPSTLTIDGAAIAVTGCRAGLNARRDGIALDLVLAKATPTAGIARLRFTRQRLHAAATSDGLDDGTELECTKLDRSWGGGARADGTYYWRGFLDFRCTQGTHQLVGRQELACGDPTPEEKASLDHQRDLHRQLPGPGSGQPAP
;
A
#
# COMPACT_ATOMS: atom_id res chain seq x y z
N MET A 1 53.88 27.37 39.42
CA MET A 1 53.43 27.30 38.01
C MET A 1 52.38 26.21 37.91
N ASN A 2 51.18 26.60 37.49
CA ASN A 2 50.05 25.85 36.92
C ASN A 2 49.86 24.35 37.19
N LEU A 3 48.67 24.04 37.74
CA LEU A 3 47.96 22.77 37.59
C LEU A 3 47.86 22.38 36.11
N SER A 4 47.89 21.07 35.82
CA SER A 4 46.93 20.41 34.92
C SER A 4 47.14 18.89 34.89
N LEU A 5 46.11 18.14 35.31
CA LEU A 5 45.89 16.74 34.92
C LEU A 5 45.41 16.70 33.45
N PRO A 6 45.66 15.57 32.75
CA PRO A 6 44.61 15.01 31.90
C PRO A 6 44.38 13.51 32.22
N LEU A 7 43.17 13.10 32.58
CA LEU A 7 42.01 12.78 31.74
C LEU A 7 42.10 11.40 31.06
N ILE A 8 41.54 10.41 31.76
CA ILE A 8 40.67 9.31 31.31
C ILE A 8 40.86 8.82 29.86
N LEU A 9 41.47 7.64 29.71
CA LEU A 9 41.33 6.77 28.53
C LEU A 9 40.25 5.72 28.81
N ALA A 10 39.08 5.88 28.22
CA ALA A 10 38.10 4.80 28.07
C ALA A 10 37.31 5.03 26.78
N ALA A 11 37.86 4.59 25.65
CA ALA A 11 37.12 4.47 24.40
C ALA A 11 36.87 2.98 24.13
N VAL A 12 35.89 2.42 24.83
CA VAL A 12 35.22 1.18 24.41
C VAL A 12 33.92 1.62 23.73
N CYS A 13 34.00 1.98 22.45
CA CYS A 13 32.81 2.00 21.61
C CYS A 13 32.85 0.72 20.79
N GLY A 14 32.26 -0.31 21.39
CA GLY A 14 31.86 -1.51 20.69
C GLY A 14 30.95 -1.17 19.52
N ALA A 15 31.00 -2.05 18.52
CA ALA A 15 30.18 -2.05 17.34
C ALA A 15 28.73 -1.60 17.62
N CYS A 16 28.37 -0.41 17.15
CA CYS A 16 26.97 -0.08 16.90
C CYS A 16 26.53 -0.88 15.67
N GLY A 17 26.22 -2.16 15.89
CA GLY A 17 25.22 -2.82 15.05
C GLY A 17 23.96 -1.99 15.18
N THR A 18 23.62 -1.24 14.13
CA THR A 18 22.30 -0.62 14.02
C THR A 18 21.28 -1.72 14.22
N PRO A 19 20.37 -1.64 15.22
CA PRO A 19 19.26 -2.55 15.29
C PRO A 19 18.53 -2.45 13.94
N ASP A 20 18.44 -3.58 13.23
CA ASP A 20 17.56 -3.71 12.07
C ASP A 20 16.25 -3.03 12.42
N ALA A 21 15.93 -1.96 11.69
CA ALA A 21 14.64 -1.32 11.84
C ALA A 21 13.59 -2.42 11.74
N PRO A 22 12.64 -2.53 12.69
CA PRO A 22 11.67 -3.59 12.67
C PRO A 22 11.01 -3.56 11.30
N THR A 23 11.24 -4.63 10.52
CA THR A 23 10.53 -4.82 9.27
C THR A 23 9.06 -4.75 9.66
N PRO A 24 8.27 -3.80 9.13
CA PRO A 24 6.87 -3.68 9.51
C PRO A 24 6.27 -5.06 9.30
N ALA A 25 5.80 -5.69 10.37
CA ALA A 25 5.13 -6.98 10.29
C ALA A 25 4.01 -6.80 9.26
N THR A 26 4.16 -7.49 8.13
CA THR A 26 3.18 -7.51 7.04
C THR A 26 1.85 -7.87 7.68
N ALA A 27 0.95 -6.90 7.80
CA ALA A 27 -0.37 -7.21 8.32
C ALA A 27 -0.96 -8.23 7.34
N PRO A 28 -1.56 -9.34 7.81
CA PRO A 28 -2.03 -10.38 6.92
C PRO A 28 -2.98 -9.75 5.90
N SER A 29 -2.66 -9.95 4.63
CA SER A 29 -3.50 -9.49 3.53
C SER A 29 -4.83 -10.21 3.66
N THR A 30 -5.86 -9.47 4.04
CA THR A 30 -7.20 -10.02 4.28
C THR A 30 -8.14 -9.38 3.29
N LEU A 31 -8.85 -10.20 2.54
CA LEU A 31 -9.99 -9.78 1.73
C LEU A 31 -11.10 -10.77 2.01
N THR A 32 -12.28 -10.26 2.33
CA THR A 32 -13.47 -11.07 2.55
C THR A 32 -14.65 -10.51 1.76
N ILE A 33 -15.46 -11.41 1.20
CA ILE A 33 -16.78 -11.10 0.64
C ILE A 33 -17.79 -11.87 1.48
N ASP A 34 -18.70 -11.16 2.14
CA ASP A 34 -19.67 -11.73 3.09
C ASP A 34 -19.03 -12.61 4.17
N GLY A 35 -17.84 -12.23 4.62
CA GLY A 35 -17.04 -12.98 5.59
C GLY A 35 -16.25 -14.16 5.02
N ALA A 36 -16.46 -14.55 3.76
CA ALA A 36 -15.67 -15.58 3.10
C ALA A 36 -14.34 -15.00 2.61
N ALA A 37 -13.22 -15.61 3.02
CA ALA A 37 -11.88 -15.18 2.63
C ALA A 37 -11.63 -15.37 1.13
N ILE A 38 -11.13 -14.33 0.47
CA ILE A 38 -10.81 -14.31 -0.95
C ILE A 38 -9.32 -14.10 -1.12
N ALA A 39 -8.68 -14.97 -1.89
CA ALA A 39 -7.28 -14.77 -2.27
C ALA A 39 -7.18 -13.75 -3.41
N VAL A 40 -6.25 -12.80 -3.29
CA VAL A 40 -5.82 -11.96 -4.39
C VAL A 40 -4.69 -12.68 -5.11
N THR A 41 -4.88 -12.98 -6.39
CA THR A 41 -3.94 -13.78 -7.21
C THR A 41 -2.96 -12.92 -8.00
N GLY A 42 -3.19 -11.61 -8.05
CA GLY A 42 -2.25 -10.68 -8.64
C GLY A 42 -2.73 -9.25 -8.56
N CYS A 43 -1.81 -8.34 -8.86
CA CYS A 43 -2.13 -6.93 -9.01
C CYS A 43 -1.48 -6.34 -10.26
N ARG A 44 -2.18 -5.42 -10.92
CA ARG A 44 -1.73 -4.79 -12.17
C ARG A 44 -1.89 -3.28 -12.08
N ALA A 45 -0.93 -2.55 -12.63
CA ALA A 45 -1.14 -1.16 -12.99
C ALA A 45 -2.19 -1.14 -14.12
N GLY A 46 -3.28 -0.40 -13.94
CA GLY A 46 -4.34 -0.33 -14.94
C GLY A 46 -3.82 0.31 -16.23
N LEU A 47 -4.39 -0.11 -17.36
CA LEU A 47 -3.98 0.27 -18.72
C LEU A 47 -3.97 1.79 -18.98
N ASN A 48 -4.65 2.57 -18.12
CA ASN A 48 -4.78 4.03 -18.22
C ASN A 48 -4.04 4.82 -17.12
N ALA A 49 -3.05 4.22 -16.44
CA ALA A 49 -2.33 4.85 -15.33
C ALA A 49 -1.75 6.25 -15.65
N ARG A 50 -1.55 6.58 -16.94
CA ARG A 50 -1.09 7.90 -17.40
C ARG A 50 -2.18 8.98 -17.51
N ARG A 51 -3.46 8.62 -17.74
CA ARG A 51 -4.54 9.60 -17.97
C ARG A 51 -5.38 9.92 -16.73
N ASP A 52 -5.68 8.91 -15.91
CA ASP A 52 -6.66 9.03 -14.82
C ASP A 52 -6.03 8.94 -13.43
N GLY A 53 -4.70 9.02 -13.37
CA GLY A 53 -3.94 8.62 -12.20
C GLY A 53 -3.82 7.10 -12.10
N ILE A 54 -3.14 6.66 -11.04
CA ILE A 54 -2.77 5.27 -10.82
C ILE A 54 -4.04 4.42 -10.70
N ALA A 55 -4.29 3.59 -11.71
CA ALA A 55 -5.28 2.53 -11.65
C ALA A 55 -4.60 1.27 -11.11
N LEU A 56 -5.26 0.59 -10.19
CA LEU A 56 -4.77 -0.63 -9.56
C LEU A 56 -5.86 -1.69 -9.67
N ASP A 57 -5.55 -2.78 -10.34
CA ASP A 57 -6.44 -3.92 -10.48
C ASP A 57 -5.97 -5.04 -9.56
N LEU A 58 -6.83 -5.51 -8.65
CA LEU A 58 -6.64 -6.70 -7.83
C LEU A 58 -7.44 -7.85 -8.46
N VAL A 59 -6.75 -8.90 -8.91
CA VAL A 59 -7.38 -10.06 -9.50
C VAL A 59 -7.75 -11.04 -8.37
N LEU A 60 -9.00 -11.46 -8.32
CA LEU A 60 -9.50 -12.36 -7.28
C LEU A 60 -9.38 -13.81 -7.74
N ALA A 61 -9.11 -14.73 -6.81
CA ALA A 61 -9.24 -16.15 -7.08
C ALA A 61 -10.71 -16.48 -7.37
N LYS A 62 -10.95 -17.22 -8.46
CA LYS A 62 -12.27 -17.59 -9.02
C LYS A 62 -13.19 -18.41 -8.05
N ALA A 63 -12.80 -18.57 -6.79
CA ALA A 63 -13.39 -19.52 -5.85
C ALA A 63 -14.73 -19.08 -5.23
N THR A 64 -15.14 -17.81 -5.34
CA THR A 64 -16.43 -17.34 -4.80
C THR A 64 -17.41 -16.93 -5.91
N PRO A 65 -18.35 -17.81 -6.28
CA PRO A 65 -19.47 -17.45 -7.16
C PRO A 65 -20.48 -16.51 -6.50
N THR A 66 -20.33 -16.16 -5.22
CA THR A 66 -21.36 -15.52 -4.39
C THR A 66 -21.67 -14.07 -4.76
N ALA A 67 -20.74 -13.34 -5.38
CA ALA A 67 -20.97 -11.93 -5.77
C ALA A 67 -20.68 -11.64 -7.26
N GLY A 68 -20.24 -12.64 -8.04
CA GLY A 68 -19.89 -12.43 -9.45
C GLY A 68 -18.72 -11.48 -9.68
N ILE A 69 -17.82 -11.32 -8.70
CA ILE A 69 -16.67 -10.40 -8.77
C ILE A 69 -15.41 -11.18 -9.10
N ALA A 70 -14.75 -10.84 -10.21
CA ALA A 70 -13.47 -11.41 -10.61
C ALA A 70 -12.29 -10.45 -10.33
N ARG A 71 -12.56 -9.15 -10.21
CA ARG A 71 -11.52 -8.12 -10.07
C ARG A 71 -12.04 -6.91 -9.31
N LEU A 72 -11.17 -6.32 -8.49
CA LEU A 72 -11.38 -5.01 -7.89
C LEU A 72 -10.47 -4.00 -8.57
N ARG A 73 -11.02 -2.89 -9.07
CA ARG A 73 -10.27 -1.79 -9.67
C ARG A 73 -10.34 -0.57 -8.77
N PHE A 74 -9.21 -0.11 -8.28
CA PHE A 74 -9.11 1.23 -7.73
C PHE A 74 -8.72 2.20 -8.84
N THR A 75 -9.52 3.24 -9.05
CA THR A 75 -9.20 4.34 -9.96
C THR A 75 -9.98 5.59 -9.54
N ARG A 76 -9.49 6.79 -9.84
CA ARG A 76 -10.19 8.06 -9.54
C ARG A 76 -10.73 8.17 -8.09
N GLN A 77 -9.98 7.62 -7.13
CA GLN A 77 -10.37 7.57 -5.70
C GLN A 77 -11.63 6.75 -5.40
N ARG A 78 -12.04 5.87 -6.31
CA ARG A 78 -13.18 4.96 -6.20
C ARG A 78 -12.71 3.52 -6.33
N LEU A 79 -13.46 2.60 -5.73
CA LEU A 79 -13.27 1.17 -5.88
C LEU A 79 -14.41 0.61 -6.73
N HIS A 80 -14.08 -0.17 -7.74
CA HIS A 80 -15.03 -0.79 -8.66
C HIS A 80 -14.89 -2.32 -8.62
N ALA A 81 -16.00 -3.03 -8.73
CA ALA A 81 -16.04 -4.48 -8.88
C ALA A 81 -16.39 -4.85 -10.31
N ALA A 82 -15.52 -5.63 -10.96
CA ALA A 82 -15.75 -6.13 -12.31
C ALA A 82 -15.97 -7.63 -12.30
N ALA A 83 -16.87 -8.08 -13.18
CA ALA A 83 -17.19 -9.50 -13.35
C ALA A 83 -16.14 -10.27 -14.16
N THR A 84 -15.26 -9.56 -14.87
CA THR A 84 -14.19 -10.12 -15.68
C THR A 84 -12.81 -9.67 -15.19
N SER A 85 -11.80 -10.51 -15.45
CA SER A 85 -10.40 -10.23 -15.14
C SER A 85 -9.60 -9.67 -16.33
N ASP A 86 -10.23 -9.49 -17.49
CA ASP A 86 -9.56 -9.05 -18.73
C ASP A 86 -9.19 -7.56 -18.74
N GLY A 87 -9.71 -6.78 -17.79
CA GLY A 87 -9.36 -5.38 -17.60
C GLY A 87 -10.06 -4.42 -18.55
N LEU A 88 -10.96 -4.92 -19.41
CA LEU A 88 -11.68 -4.14 -20.43
C LEU A 88 -12.91 -3.43 -19.86
N ASP A 89 -13.57 -4.03 -18.86
CA ASP A 89 -14.66 -3.42 -18.12
C ASP A 89 -14.10 -2.48 -17.02
N ASP A 90 -14.76 -1.36 -16.74
CA ASP A 90 -14.43 -0.54 -15.55
C ASP A 90 -15.07 -1.11 -14.28
N GLY A 91 -16.11 -1.94 -14.43
CA GLY A 91 -16.86 -2.53 -13.34
C GLY A 91 -17.89 -1.58 -12.73
N THR A 92 -18.63 -2.11 -11.76
CA THR A 92 -19.61 -1.34 -10.97
C THR A 92 -18.91 -0.66 -9.81
N GLU A 93 -19.08 0.66 -9.65
CA GLU A 93 -18.59 1.39 -8.48
C GLU A 93 -19.18 0.79 -7.20
N LEU A 94 -18.35 0.62 -6.18
CA LEU A 94 -18.73 0.13 -4.86
C LEU A 94 -19.06 1.27 -3.91
N GLU A 95 -20.03 1.05 -3.04
CA GLU A 95 -20.39 1.99 -2.00
C GLU A 95 -19.47 1.79 -0.79
N CYS A 96 -18.47 2.67 -0.62
CA CYS A 96 -17.47 2.52 0.42
C CYS A 96 -17.74 3.42 1.64
N THR A 97 -17.80 2.81 2.82
CA THR A 97 -17.80 3.52 4.13
C THR A 97 -16.39 3.80 4.63
N LYS A 98 -15.41 3.06 4.12
CA LYS A 98 -13.97 3.25 4.34
C LYS A 98 -13.24 2.92 3.05
N LEU A 99 -12.34 3.80 2.63
CA LEU A 99 -11.47 3.60 1.48
C LEU A 99 -10.17 4.38 1.69
N ASP A 100 -9.28 3.79 2.49
CA ASP A 100 -7.95 4.31 2.76
C ASP A 100 -6.94 3.69 1.81
N ARG A 101 -6.01 4.51 1.35
CA ARG A 101 -4.94 4.06 0.46
C ARG A 101 -3.62 4.75 0.76
N SER A 102 -2.55 4.04 0.50
CA SER A 102 -1.22 4.63 0.39
C SER A 102 -0.43 3.82 -0.62
N TRP A 103 0.11 4.45 -1.64
CA TRP A 103 1.06 3.79 -2.54
C TRP A 103 2.13 4.76 -2.98
N GLY A 104 3.32 4.22 -3.15
CA GLY A 104 4.37 4.80 -3.96
C GLY A 104 4.63 3.89 -5.17
N GLY A 105 5.27 4.45 -6.18
CA GLY A 105 5.65 3.70 -7.37
C GLY A 105 6.39 4.57 -8.36
N GLY A 106 6.87 3.93 -9.42
CA GLY A 106 7.64 4.58 -10.46
C GLY A 106 7.43 3.93 -11.82
N ALA A 107 7.78 4.69 -12.86
CA ALA A 107 7.95 4.15 -14.20
C ALA A 107 9.42 3.78 -14.38
N ARG A 108 9.70 2.60 -14.94
CA ARG A 108 11.02 2.20 -15.40
C ARG A 108 11.29 2.77 -16.78
N ALA A 109 12.56 2.77 -17.18
CA ALA A 109 12.99 3.24 -18.50
C ALA A 109 12.41 2.41 -19.66
N ASP A 110 12.12 1.12 -19.42
CA ASP A 110 11.47 0.22 -20.38
C ASP A 110 9.96 0.45 -20.52
N GLY A 111 9.40 1.42 -19.77
CA GLY A 111 7.98 1.75 -19.78
C GLY A 111 7.12 0.87 -18.87
N THR A 112 7.70 -0.11 -18.16
CA THR A 112 7.00 -0.85 -17.11
C THR A 112 6.83 0.00 -15.86
N TYR A 113 5.90 -0.41 -14.99
CA TYR A 113 5.61 0.31 -13.75
C TYR A 113 5.71 -0.64 -12.56
N TYR A 114 6.23 -0.12 -11.46
CA TYR A 114 6.23 -0.82 -10.18
C TYR A 114 5.49 0.01 -9.13
N TRP A 115 4.83 -0.68 -8.22
CA TRP A 115 4.01 -0.08 -7.18
C TRP A 115 4.16 -0.83 -5.88
N ARG A 116 4.18 -0.10 -4.76
CA ARG A 116 4.04 -0.70 -3.45
C ARG A 116 3.17 0.16 -2.55
N GLY A 117 2.31 -0.47 -1.78
CA GLY A 117 1.36 0.26 -0.97
C GLY A 117 0.45 -0.62 -0.14
N PHE A 118 -0.62 -0.01 0.34
CA PHE A 118 -1.77 -0.69 0.88
C PHE A 118 -3.08 -0.10 0.36
N LEU A 119 -4.11 -0.92 0.38
CA LEU A 119 -5.50 -0.54 0.19
C LEU A 119 -6.30 -1.14 1.36
N ASP A 120 -6.99 -0.30 2.13
CA ASP A 120 -7.80 -0.69 3.29
C ASP A 120 -9.22 -0.16 3.11
N PHE A 121 -10.19 -1.06 2.99
CA PHE A 121 -11.53 -0.71 2.54
C PHE A 121 -12.64 -1.51 3.23
N ARG A 122 -13.80 -0.87 3.27
CA ARG A 122 -15.08 -1.47 3.65
C ARG A 122 -16.15 -0.91 2.70
N CYS A 123 -16.59 -1.75 1.78
CA CYS A 123 -17.55 -1.36 0.75
C CYS A 123 -18.69 -2.37 0.61
N THR A 124 -19.73 -1.98 -0.11
CA THR A 124 -20.87 -2.83 -0.45
C THR A 124 -21.10 -2.88 -1.97
N GLN A 125 -21.58 -4.03 -2.44
CA GLN A 125 -22.15 -4.20 -3.79
C GLN A 125 -23.54 -4.83 -3.64
N GLY A 126 -24.58 -4.01 -3.73
CA GLY A 126 -25.93 -4.47 -3.38
C GLY A 126 -25.96 -4.95 -1.92
N THR A 127 -26.32 -6.22 -1.70
CA THR A 127 -26.36 -6.83 -0.37
C THR A 127 -25.02 -7.42 0.10
N HIS A 128 -24.00 -7.44 -0.75
CA HIS A 128 -22.72 -8.07 -0.45
C HIS A 128 -21.77 -7.11 0.25
N GLN A 129 -21.15 -7.54 1.34
CA GLN A 129 -20.15 -6.78 2.06
C GLN A 129 -18.74 -7.18 1.63
N LEU A 130 -17.95 -6.19 1.22
CA LEU A 130 -16.55 -6.34 0.87
C LEU A 130 -15.69 -5.65 1.92
N VAL A 131 -14.83 -6.40 2.59
CA VAL A 131 -13.89 -5.85 3.57
C VAL A 131 -12.51 -6.37 3.24
N GLY A 132 -11.53 -5.48 3.19
CA GLY A 132 -10.17 -5.94 2.99
C GLY A 132 -9.11 -4.93 3.33
N ARG A 133 -7.98 -5.45 3.79
CA ARG A 133 -6.70 -4.74 3.90
C ARG A 133 -5.68 -5.51 3.09
N GLN A 134 -5.23 -4.91 2.01
CA GLN A 134 -4.30 -5.49 1.06
C GLN A 134 -3.00 -4.72 1.12
N GLU A 135 -1.90 -5.40 1.46
CA GLU A 135 -0.56 -4.90 1.15
C GLU A 135 -0.20 -5.34 -0.28
N LEU A 136 0.26 -4.39 -1.08
CA LEU A 136 0.39 -4.56 -2.51
C LEU A 136 1.82 -4.31 -2.92
N ALA A 137 2.37 -5.21 -3.72
CA ALA A 137 3.63 -5.07 -4.43
C ALA A 137 3.41 -5.55 -5.86
N CYS A 138 3.29 -4.61 -6.79
CA CYS A 138 2.94 -4.90 -8.19
C CYS A 138 4.11 -4.53 -9.10
N GLY A 139 4.32 -5.31 -10.16
CA GLY A 139 5.38 -5.08 -11.14
C GLY A 139 6.77 -5.47 -10.67
N ASP A 140 6.85 -6.41 -9.72
CA ASP A 140 8.09 -7.02 -9.20
C ASP A 140 9.19 -5.99 -8.91
N PRO A 141 8.98 -5.08 -7.94
CA PRO A 141 9.97 -4.06 -7.62
C PRO A 141 11.31 -4.70 -7.24
N THR A 142 12.41 -4.18 -7.79
CA THR A 142 13.76 -4.61 -7.40
C THR A 142 14.02 -4.27 -5.93
N PRO A 143 15.05 -4.86 -5.29
CA PRO A 143 15.42 -4.49 -3.92
C PRO A 143 15.67 -2.98 -3.74
N GLU A 144 16.30 -2.33 -4.72
CA GLU A 144 16.59 -0.89 -4.70
C GLU A 144 15.32 -0.05 -4.81
N GLU A 145 14.42 -0.42 -5.73
CA GLU A 145 13.11 0.21 -5.88
C GLU A 145 12.29 0.06 -4.60
N LYS A 146 12.32 -1.12 -3.99
CA LYS A 146 11.64 -1.41 -2.72
C LYS A 146 12.20 -0.54 -1.59
N ALA A 147 13.51 -0.44 -1.46
CA ALA A 147 14.17 0.37 -0.43
C ALA A 147 13.86 1.86 -0.60
N SER A 148 13.87 2.37 -1.82
CA SER A 148 13.48 3.75 -2.15
C SER A 148 12.03 4.04 -1.73
N LEU A 149 11.11 3.11 -2.03
CA LEU A 149 9.69 3.24 -1.65
C LEU A 149 9.47 3.18 -0.14
N ASP A 150 10.23 2.35 0.58
CA ASP A 150 10.17 2.30 2.05
C ASP A 150 10.69 3.61 2.65
N HIS A 151 11.81 4.12 2.16
CA HIS A 151 12.38 5.39 2.60
C HIS A 151 11.38 6.55 2.38
N GLN A 152 10.76 6.62 1.20
CA GLN A 152 9.74 7.63 0.90
C GLN A 152 8.52 7.52 1.84
N ARG A 153 8.07 6.31 2.16
CA ARG A 153 6.97 6.09 3.12
C ARG A 153 7.32 6.58 4.50
N ASP A 154 8.53 6.31 4.97
CA ASP A 154 8.96 6.72 6.30
C ASP A 154 9.13 8.23 6.39
N LEU A 155 9.67 8.87 5.34
CA LEU A 155 9.67 10.34 5.24
C LEU A 155 8.25 10.91 5.31
N HIS A 156 7.28 10.32 4.60
CA HIS A 156 5.90 10.80 4.62
C HIS A 156 5.19 10.58 5.97
N ARG A 157 5.60 9.57 6.73
CA ARG A 157 5.12 9.33 8.11
C ARG A 157 5.72 10.32 9.11
N GLN A 158 6.94 10.80 8.85
CA GLN A 158 7.64 11.76 9.70
C GLN A 158 7.18 13.21 9.47
N LEU A 159 6.56 13.49 8.32
CA LEU A 159 5.84 14.74 8.14
C LEU A 159 4.64 14.76 9.09
N PRO A 160 4.46 15.80 9.92
CA PRO A 160 3.21 15.95 10.65
C PRO A 160 2.08 15.93 9.63
N GLY A 161 1.10 15.04 9.83
CA GLY A 161 -0.10 15.06 9.02
C GLY A 161 -0.72 16.46 9.02
N PRO A 162 -1.61 16.80 8.08
CA PRO A 162 -2.43 18.00 8.19
C PRO A 162 -3.27 17.88 9.47
N GLY A 163 -2.68 18.32 10.58
CA GLY A 163 -3.26 18.35 11.90
C GLY A 163 -4.12 19.60 12.00
N SER A 164 -5.42 19.35 12.06
CA SER A 164 -6.18 19.66 13.26
C SER A 164 -6.03 21.10 13.76
N GLY A 165 -7.06 21.89 13.46
CA GLY A 165 -7.48 23.12 14.14
C GLY A 165 -6.58 23.61 15.28
N GLN A 166 -5.82 24.64 14.96
CA GLN A 166 -5.41 25.63 15.94
C GLN A 166 -6.69 26.27 16.49
N PRO A 167 -6.96 26.27 17.82
CA PRO A 167 -7.98 27.17 18.36
C PRO A 167 -7.42 28.58 18.18
N ALA A 168 -8.14 29.40 17.42
CA ALA A 168 -7.85 30.82 17.35
C ALA A 168 -8.08 31.46 18.75
N PRO A 169 -7.29 32.48 19.12
CA PRO A 169 -7.37 33.15 20.42
C PRO A 169 -8.71 33.86 20.66
#